data_AF-A0A0G0ZGX3-F1
#
_entry.id   AF-A0A0G0ZGX3-F1
#
_cell.length_a   1.000
_cell.length_b   1.000
_cell.length_c   1.000
_cell.angle_alpha   90.00
_cell.angle_beta   90.00
_cell.angle_gamma   90.00
#
_symmetry.space_group_name_H-M   'P 1'
#
loop_
_entity.id
_entity.type
_entity.pdbx_description
1 polymer ?
#
loop_
_entity_poly.entity_id
_entity_poly.type
_entity_poly.pdbx_seq_one_letter_code
_entity_poly.pdbx_strand_id
1 'polypeptide(L)'
;MPALSNPGTVLKAFASGGIIIIMNYKRYITVNPKILVGKPIITGTRIPVELILKMLAEGMNINEIITGYPRLTKKDIQAAIWYAKELVEEERIYPLTS
;
A
#
# COMPACT_ATOMS: atom_id res chain seq x y z
N MET A 1 25.71 -2.47 15.73
CA MET A 1 25.37 -1.78 14.47
C MET A 1 24.26 -2.57 13.78
N PRO A 2 22.99 -2.10 13.74
CA PRO A 2 21.95 -2.79 12.98
C PRO A 2 21.93 -2.29 11.53
N ALA A 3 21.75 -3.22 10.60
CA ALA A 3 21.86 -3.02 9.16
C ALA A 3 20.95 -1.90 8.64
N LEU A 4 21.57 -0.81 8.19
CA LEU A 4 21.00 0.14 7.23
C LEU A 4 20.84 -0.57 5.88
N SER A 5 19.80 -0.21 5.12
CA SER A 5 19.46 -0.67 3.75
C SER A 5 18.54 -1.89 3.62
N ASN A 6 17.27 -1.73 4.02
CA ASN A 6 16.21 -2.48 3.34
C ASN A 6 15.87 -1.69 2.04
N PRO A 7 16.06 -2.24 0.83
CA PRO A 7 15.94 -1.48 -0.44
C PRO A 7 14.52 -1.03 -0.82
N GLY A 8 13.59 -1.03 0.15
CA GLY A 8 12.20 -0.59 -0.02
C GLY A 8 11.71 0.28 1.12
N THR A 9 12.61 0.98 1.80
CA THR A 9 12.25 1.90 2.87
C THR A 9 12.92 3.24 2.65
N VAL A 10 12.14 4.33 2.71
CA VAL A 10 12.67 5.70 2.74
C VAL A 10 12.64 6.24 4.16
N LEU A 11 13.70 6.93 4.56
CA LEU A 11 13.77 7.62 5.85
C LEU A 11 13.19 9.02 5.66
N LYS A 12 12.21 9.40 6.48
CA LYS A 12 11.72 10.78 6.52
C LYS A 12 11.97 11.35 7.92
N ALA A 13 12.65 12.49 7.96
CA ALA A 13 12.90 13.21 9.20
C ALA A 13 11.69 14.09 9.54
N PHE A 14 11.34 14.16 10.82
CA PHE A 14 10.40 15.14 11.35
C PHE A 14 11.12 16.41 11.80
N ALA A 15 10.41 17.53 11.77
CA ALA A 15 10.89 18.81 12.28
C ALA A 15 11.30 18.76 13.77
N SER A 16 10.77 17.81 14.55
CA SER A 16 11.10 17.58 15.96
C SER A 16 12.34 16.69 16.20
N GLY A 17 13.07 16.30 15.15
CA GLY A 17 14.31 15.51 15.27
C GLY A 17 14.14 13.99 15.30
N GLY A 18 12.94 13.47 15.05
CA GLY A 18 12.67 12.02 14.91
C GLY A 18 12.80 11.52 13.47
N ILE A 19 13.11 10.22 13.31
CA ILE A 19 13.13 9.54 11.99
C ILE A 19 12.00 8.50 11.94
N ILE A 20 11.24 8.52 10.85
CA ILE A 20 10.24 7.50 10.49
C ILE A 20 10.75 6.69 9.30
N ILE A 21 10.53 5.38 9.40
CA ILE A 21 10.72 4.38 8.34
C ILE A 21 9.43 4.35 7.50
N ILE A 22 9.49 4.84 6.26
CA ILE A 22 8.38 4.82 5.29
C ILE A 22 8.57 3.65 4.33
N MET A 23 7.52 2.87 4.08
CA MET A 23 7.56 1.81 3.07
C MET A 23 7.51 2.40 1.66
N ASN A 24 8.46 2.02 0.80
CA ASN A 24 8.36 2.20 -0.64
C ASN A 24 7.56 1.04 -1.23
N TYR A 25 6.25 1.26 -1.39
CA TYR A 25 5.32 0.23 -1.82
C TYR A 25 5.34 -0.02 -3.34
N LYS A 26 5.95 0.85 -4.15
CA LYS A 26 5.83 0.87 -5.62
C LYS A 26 6.29 -0.41 -6.32
N ARG A 27 7.15 -1.22 -5.68
CA ARG A 27 7.57 -2.52 -6.21
C ARG A 27 6.55 -3.65 -5.99
N TYR A 28 5.66 -3.50 -5.01
CA TYR A 28 4.65 -4.50 -4.67
C TYR A 28 3.32 -4.28 -5.41
N ILE A 29 3.16 -3.12 -6.07
CA ILE A 29 1.95 -2.78 -6.81
C ILE A 29 2.30 -2.57 -8.27
N THR A 30 1.60 -3.28 -9.15
CA THR A 30 1.72 -3.14 -10.60
C THR A 30 0.46 -2.51 -11.15
N VAL A 31 0.62 -1.51 -12.01
CA VAL A 31 -0.45 -0.91 -12.81
C VAL A 31 -0.14 -1.21 -14.27
N ASN A 32 -0.96 -2.03 -14.92
CA ASN A 32 -0.75 -2.40 -16.31
C ASN A 32 -2.10 -2.35 -17.06
N PRO A 33 -2.26 -1.49 -18.09
CA PRO A 33 -3.51 -1.39 -18.84
C PRO A 33 -4.01 -2.73 -19.41
N LYS A 34 -3.11 -3.68 -19.67
CA LYS A 34 -3.42 -5.03 -20.17
C LYS A 34 -3.94 -5.99 -19.10
N ILE A 35 -3.87 -5.62 -17.81
CA ILE A 35 -4.28 -6.44 -16.67
C ILE A 35 -5.38 -5.71 -15.91
N LEU A 36 -6.54 -6.32 -15.77
CA LEU A 36 -7.71 -5.74 -15.09
C LEU A 36 -7.99 -4.27 -15.50
N VAL A 37 -7.82 -3.96 -16.80
CA VAL A 37 -8.08 -2.62 -17.36
C VAL A 37 -7.24 -1.51 -16.67
N GLY A 38 -6.03 -1.85 -16.23
CA GLY A 38 -5.16 -0.89 -15.54
C GLY A 38 -5.45 -0.71 -14.06
N LYS A 39 -6.29 -1.55 -13.44
CA LYS A 39 -6.45 -1.51 -11.99
C LYS A 39 -5.12 -1.84 -11.28
N PRO A 40 -4.77 -1.12 -10.21
CA PRO A 40 -3.63 -1.46 -9.36
C PRO A 40 -3.81 -2.86 -8.75
N ILE A 41 -2.82 -3.72 -8.95
CA ILE A 41 -2.79 -5.10 -8.44
C ILE A 41 -1.53 -5.35 -7.63
N ILE A 42 -1.56 -6.35 -6.75
CA ILE A 42 -0.33 -6.86 -6.15
C ILE A 42 0.52 -7.52 -7.22
N THR A 43 1.79 -7.11 -7.32
CA THR A 43 2.75 -7.59 -8.32
C THR A 43 2.84 -9.11 -8.33
N GLY A 44 2.77 -9.72 -9.52
CA GLY A 44 2.82 -11.18 -9.66
C GLY A 44 1.51 -11.90 -9.34
N THR A 45 0.44 -11.16 -9.04
CA THR A 45 -0.90 -11.72 -8.80
C THR A 45 -1.95 -11.11 -9.72
N ARG A 46 -3.20 -11.54 -9.60
CA ARG A 46 -4.37 -10.83 -10.17
C ARG A 46 -5.29 -10.30 -9.05
N ILE A 47 -4.71 -10.03 -7.87
CA ILE A 47 -5.44 -9.54 -6.70
C ILE A 47 -5.37 -8.00 -6.73
N PRO A 48 -6.50 -7.31 -6.92
CA PRO A 48 -6.51 -5.86 -6.96
C PRO A 48 -6.33 -5.27 -5.56
N VAL A 49 -5.71 -4.10 -5.50
CA VAL A 49 -5.52 -3.35 -4.25
C VAL A 49 -6.86 -3.06 -3.57
N GLU A 50 -7.90 -2.75 -4.36
CA GLU A 50 -9.26 -2.51 -3.88
C GLU A 50 -9.83 -3.67 -3.05
N LEU A 51 -9.52 -4.93 -3.42
CA LEU A 51 -10.02 -6.11 -2.73
C LEU A 51 -9.39 -6.23 -1.34
N ILE A 52 -8.08 -5.95 -1.23
CA ILE A 52 -7.38 -5.96 0.06
C ILE A 52 -7.96 -4.90 0.98
N LEU A 53 -8.15 -3.67 0.47
CA LEU A 53 -8.76 -2.59 1.25
C LEU A 53 -10.19 -2.91 1.67
N LYS A 54 -10.98 -3.56 0.79
CA LYS A 54 -12.33 -4.01 1.12
C LYS A 54 -12.32 -5.02 2.27
N MET A 55 -11.48 -6.06 2.21
CA MET A 55 -11.39 -7.05 3.30
C MET A 55 -10.99 -6.41 4.63
N LEU A 56 -10.03 -5.48 4.60
CA LEU A 56 -9.64 -4.72 5.79
C LEU A 56 -10.80 -3.86 6.32
N ALA A 57 -11.57 -3.21 5.44
CA ALA A 57 -12.73 -2.42 5.81
C ALA A 57 -13.88 -3.27 6.39
N GLU A 58 -14.00 -4.53 5.98
CA GLU A 58 -14.93 -5.52 6.54
C GLU A 58 -14.46 -6.10 7.89
N GLY A 59 -13.32 -5.63 8.41
CA GLY A 59 -12.79 -6.02 9.73
C GLY A 59 -11.87 -7.24 9.70
N MET A 60 -11.54 -7.77 8.51
CA MET A 60 -10.61 -8.89 8.39
C MET A 60 -9.20 -8.47 8.79
N ASN A 61 -8.52 -9.29 9.59
CA ASN A 61 -7.13 -9.05 9.96
C ASN A 61 -6.15 -9.61 8.90
N ILE A 62 -4.89 -9.17 8.99
CA ILE A 62 -3.83 -9.55 8.04
C ILE A 62 -3.67 -11.08 7.89
N ASN A 63 -3.75 -11.82 9.00
CA ASN A 63 -3.52 -13.27 8.97
C ASN A 63 -4.68 -14.01 8.28
N GLU A 64 -5.92 -13.55 8.49
CA GLU A 64 -7.09 -14.08 7.80
C GLU A 64 -7.00 -13.83 6.29
N ILE A 65 -6.59 -12.63 5.87
CA ILE A 65 -6.38 -12.30 4.46
C ILE A 65 -5.32 -13.23 3.84
N ILE A 66 -4.18 -13.43 4.50
CA ILE A 66 -3.11 -14.32 4.02
C ILE A 66 -3.58 -15.77 3.98
N THR A 67 -4.42 -16.20 4.93
CA THR A 67 -5.00 -17.55 4.94
C THR A 67 -5.92 -17.77 3.73
N GLY A 68 -6.74 -16.77 3.37
CA GLY A 68 -7.59 -16.82 2.17
C GLY A 68 -6.80 -16.68 0.86
N TYR A 69 -5.65 -16.01 0.90
CA TYR A 69 -4.78 -15.78 -0.26
C TYR A 69 -3.31 -16.08 0.07
N PRO A 70 -2.88 -17.36 0.06
CA PRO A 70 -1.54 -17.75 0.49
C PRO A 70 -0.38 -17.17 -0.34
N ARG A 71 -0.68 -16.60 -1.51
CA ARG A 71 0.30 -15.87 -2.33
C ARG A 71 0.58 -14.45 -1.84
N LEU A 72 -0.28 -13.91 -0.97
CA LEU A 72 -0.06 -12.60 -0.36
C LEU A 72 0.89 -12.71 0.82
N THR A 73 1.77 -11.73 0.92
CA THR A 73 2.59 -11.50 2.09
C THR A 73 2.06 -10.32 2.90
N LYS A 74 2.48 -10.24 4.17
CA LYS A 74 2.21 -9.06 5.00
C LYS A 74 2.68 -7.76 4.34
N LYS A 75 3.78 -7.80 3.57
CA LYS A 75 4.31 -6.63 2.86
C LYS A 75 3.40 -6.19 1.72
N ASP A 76 2.73 -7.11 1.04
CA ASP A 76 1.77 -6.80 -0.02
C ASP A 76 0.54 -6.09 0.54
N ILE A 77 0.04 -6.57 1.68
CA ILE A 77 -1.09 -5.92 2.37
C ILE A 77 -0.70 -4.53 2.88
N GLN A 78 0.49 -4.38 3.45
CA GLN A 78 1.01 -3.07 3.85
C GLN A 78 1.19 -2.14 2.65
N ALA A 79 1.65 -2.66 1.51
CA ALA A 79 1.80 -1.90 0.28
C ALA A 79 0.45 -1.37 -0.22
N ALA A 80 -0.61 -2.20 -0.20
CA ALA A 80 -1.97 -1.78 -0.54
C ALA A 80 -2.45 -0.60 0.33
N ILE A 81 -2.21 -0.66 1.65
CA ILE A 81 -2.55 0.43 2.58
C ILE A 81 -1.76 1.71 2.26
N TRP A 82 -0.45 1.58 2.01
CA TRP A 82 0.39 2.73 1.67
C TRP A 82 -0.02 3.40 0.36
N TYR A 83 -0.41 2.62 -0.64
CA TYR A 83 -0.97 3.14 -1.89
C TYR A 83 -2.25 3.93 -1.66
N ALA A 84 -3.20 3.38 -0.88
CA ALA A 84 -4.43 4.10 -0.53
C ALA A 84 -4.13 5.40 0.21
N LYS A 85 -3.18 5.37 1.15
CA LYS A 85 -2.74 6.55 1.90
C LYS A 85 -2.17 7.63 0.98
N GLU A 86 -1.32 7.30 0.00
CA GLU A 86 -0.77 8.29 -0.94
C GLU A 86 -1.88 8.91 -1.80
N LEU A 87 -2.84 8.09 -2.28
CA LEU A 87 -4.00 8.61 -3.01
C LEU A 87 -4.84 9.61 -2.20
N VAL A 88 -5.08 9.32 -0.91
CA VAL A 88 -5.82 10.22 -0.02
C VAL A 88 -5.04 11.50 0.29
N GLU A 89 -3.71 11.44 0.40
CA GLU A 89 -2.88 12.66 0.57
C GLU A 89 -2.85 13.55 -0.68
N GLU A 90 -2.93 12.96 -1.87
CA GLU A 90 -2.96 13.70 -3.14
C GLU A 90 -4.36 14.26 -3.46
N GLU A 91 -5.41 13.76 -2.80
CA GLU A 91 -6.77 14.22 -3.00
C GLU A 91 -6.92 15.70 -2.64
N ARG A 92 -7.32 16.52 -3.61
CA ARG A 92 -7.59 17.95 -3.42
C ARG A 92 -9.09 18.18 -3.30
N ILE A 93 -9.52 18.62 -2.12
CA ILE A 93 -10.91 18.98 -1.87
C ILE A 93 -11.09 20.48 -2.15
N TYR A 94 -11.84 20.81 -3.19
CA TYR A 94 -12.25 22.19 -3.47
C TYR A 94 -13.68 22.40 -2.94
N PRO A 95 -13.89 23.30 -1.96
CA PRO A 95 -15.23 23.60 -1.49
C PRO A 95 -16.02 24.27 -2.62
N LEU A 96 -17.16 23.69 -2.99
CA LEU A 96 -18.11 24.35 -3.86
C LEU A 96 -18.75 25.48 -3.05
N THR A 97 -18.33 26.71 -3.30
CA THR A 97 -19.03 27.89 -2.75
C THR A 97 -20.38 27.98 -3.46
N SER A 98 -21.46 27.86 -2.70
CA SER A 98 -22.81 28.24 -3.12
C SER A 98 -23.02 29.73 -2.86
#